data_AF-A0A844P749-F1
#
_entry.id   AF-A0A844P749-F1
#
_cell.length_a   1.000
_cell.length_b   1.000
_cell.length_c   1.000
_cell.angle_alpha   90.00
_cell.angle_beta   90.00
_cell.angle_gamma   90.00
#
_symmetry.space_group_name_H-M   'P 1'
#
loop_
_entity.id
_entity.type
_entity.pdbx_description
1 polymer ?
#
loop_
_entity_poly.entity_id
_entity_poly.type
_entity_poly.pdbx_seq_one_letter_code
_entity_poly.pdbx_strand_id
1 'polypeptide(L)'
;MSNKVFAVICVLVLCFFSLISFLKEEKSFSGEVIFSRCIETGKSEESVEVIVSNEKVKKRFSFGLSQYVCKDAVELISAGNLISVSYESFKGRFVTVNQVSFDGKSLSLRGDK
;
A
#
# COMPACT_ATOMS: atom_id res chain seq x y z
N MET A 1 -42.34 0.46 -5.84
CA MET A 1 -41.37 1.33 -5.16
C MET A 1 -41.36 2.66 -5.89
N SER A 2 -41.70 3.79 -5.25
CA SER A 2 -41.88 5.08 -5.93
C SER A 2 -40.53 5.65 -6.39
N ASN A 3 -40.46 6.22 -7.61
CA ASN A 3 -39.25 6.88 -8.16
C ASN A 3 -38.61 7.89 -7.19
N LYS A 4 -39.42 8.52 -6.33
CA LYS A 4 -38.94 9.46 -5.31
C LYS A 4 -38.09 8.78 -4.23
N VAL A 5 -38.47 7.58 -3.80
CA VAL A 5 -37.71 6.81 -2.79
C VAL A 5 -36.39 6.32 -3.39
N PHE A 6 -36.41 5.88 -4.65
CA PHE A 6 -35.20 5.47 -5.37
C PHE A 6 -34.20 6.64 -5.54
N ALA A 7 -34.69 7.83 -5.89
CA ALA A 7 -33.84 9.02 -6.03
C ALA A 7 -33.17 9.41 -4.70
N VAL A 8 -33.91 9.38 -3.58
CA VAL A 8 -33.34 9.67 -2.25
C VAL A 8 -32.25 8.66 -1.88
N ILE A 9 -32.47 7.37 -2.14
CA ILE A 9 -31.45 6.33 -1.90
C ILE A 9 -30.21 6.58 -2.75
N CYS A 10 -30.36 6.94 -4.03
CA CYS A 10 -29.24 7.24 -4.91
C CYS A 10 -28.41 8.43 -4.41
N VAL A 11 -29.04 9.51 -3.95
CA VAL A 11 -28.33 10.67 -3.39
C VAL A 11 -27.57 10.29 -2.12
N LEU A 12 -28.17 9.51 -1.22
CA LEU A 12 -27.50 9.06 0.00
C LEU A 12 -26.28 8.18 -0.30
N VAL A 13 -26.39 7.27 -1.28
CA VAL A 13 -25.28 6.42 -1.72
C VAL A 13 -24.15 7.27 -2.31
N LEU A 14 -24.46 8.23 -3.18
CA LEU A 14 -23.45 9.13 -3.77
C LEU A 14 -22.75 9.98 -2.70
N CYS A 15 -23.50 10.54 -1.76
CA CYS A 15 -22.92 11.26 -0.62
C CYS A 15 -22.00 10.35 0.21
N PHE A 16 -22.40 9.11 0.47
CA PHE A 16 -21.58 8.15 1.20
C PHE A 16 -20.27 7.80 0.45
N PHE A 17 -20.35 7.59 -0.87
CA PHE A 17 -19.16 7.36 -1.71
C PHE A 17 -18.20 8.56 -1.72
N SER A 18 -18.74 9.78 -1.80
CA SER A 18 -17.91 11.01 -1.74
C SER A 18 -17.20 11.16 -0.39
N LEU A 19 -17.87 10.82 0.72
CA LEU A 19 -17.27 10.83 2.06
C LEU A 19 -16.15 9.79 2.21
N ILE A 20 -16.33 8.57 1.68
CA ILE A 20 -15.28 7.54 1.69
C ILE A 20 -14.07 8.00 0.88
N SER A 21 -14.30 8.59 -0.30
CA SER A 21 -13.23 9.07 -1.17
C SER A 21 -12.43 10.20 -0.51
N PHE A 22 -13.08 11.08 0.24
CA PHE A 22 -12.41 12.14 1.00
C PHE A 22 -11.53 11.61 2.15
N LEU A 23 -11.85 10.44 2.69
CA LEU A 23 -11.09 9.81 3.78
C LEU A 23 -9.84 9.06 3.29
N LYS A 24 -9.70 8.92 1.97
CA LYS A 24 -8.59 8.25 1.32
C LYS A 24 -7.52 9.28 0.98
N GLU A 25 -6.34 9.14 1.58
CA GLU A 25 -5.20 10.03 1.32
C GLU A 25 -4.08 9.26 0.64
N GLU A 26 -3.70 9.67 -0.57
CA GLU A 26 -2.48 9.20 -1.22
C GLU A 26 -1.26 9.85 -0.56
N LYS A 27 -0.27 9.02 -0.20
CA LYS A 27 0.95 9.45 0.48
C LYS A 27 2.16 8.76 -0.14
N SER A 28 3.30 9.43 -0.02
CA SER A 28 4.59 8.85 -0.36
C SER A 28 5.52 8.86 0.84
N PHE A 29 6.40 7.88 0.91
CA PHE A 29 7.46 7.82 1.91
C PHE A 29 8.72 7.25 1.30
N SER A 30 9.78 8.05 1.31
CA SER A 30 11.10 7.67 0.81
C SER A 30 12.09 7.61 1.97
N GLY A 31 12.98 6.64 1.93
CA GLY A 31 14.00 6.48 2.96
C GLY A 31 14.81 5.20 2.77
N GLU A 32 15.68 4.94 3.75
CA GLU A 32 16.54 3.77 3.77
C GLU A 32 15.84 2.60 4.43
N VAL A 33 15.92 1.42 3.81
CA VAL A 33 15.46 0.16 4.38
C VAL A 33 16.38 -0.21 5.53
N ILE A 34 15.83 -0.32 6.75
CA ILE A 34 16.56 -0.81 7.92
C ILE A 34 16.45 -2.34 8.00
N PHE A 35 15.31 -2.87 7.59
CA PHE A 35 14.98 -4.26 7.76
C PHE A 35 13.98 -4.71 6.70
N SER A 36 14.18 -5.90 6.18
CA SER A 36 13.25 -6.58 5.29
C SER A 36 13.14 -8.06 5.67
N ARG A 37 11.94 -8.63 5.56
CA ARG A 37 11.72 -10.07 5.77
C ARG A 37 10.49 -10.56 5.03
N CYS A 38 10.43 -11.87 4.86
CA CYS A 38 9.21 -12.54 4.46
C CYS A 38 8.22 -12.66 5.61
N ILE A 39 6.96 -12.42 5.31
CA ILE A 39 5.82 -12.64 6.19
C ILE A 39 4.75 -13.44 5.46
N GLU A 40 4.08 -14.32 6.18
CA GLU A 40 2.88 -14.97 5.67
C GLU A 40 1.68 -14.04 5.86
N THR A 41 0.94 -13.82 4.78
CA THR A 41 -0.36 -13.16 4.81
C THR A 41 -1.46 -14.20 4.64
N GLY A 42 -2.62 -13.97 5.27
CA GLY A 42 -3.57 -15.02 5.66
C GLY A 42 -4.11 -15.99 4.59
N LYS A 43 -3.86 -15.78 3.29
CA LYS A 43 -4.23 -16.73 2.21
C LYS A 43 -3.06 -17.58 1.71
N SER A 44 -2.09 -17.89 2.57
CA SER A 44 -0.85 -18.58 2.17
C SER A 44 -0.02 -17.78 1.14
N GLU A 45 -0.24 -16.46 1.08
CA GLU A 45 0.54 -15.58 0.24
C GLU A 45 1.70 -15.02 1.06
N GLU A 46 2.92 -15.33 0.64
CA GLU A 46 4.10 -14.67 1.18
C GLU A 46 4.20 -13.24 0.64
N SER A 47 4.39 -12.29 1.55
CA SER A 47 4.65 -10.88 1.26
C SER A 47 5.95 -10.44 1.90
N VAL A 48 6.53 -9.36 1.39
CA VAL A 48 7.69 -8.71 2.01
C VAL A 48 7.20 -7.66 2.99
N GLU A 49 7.71 -7.72 4.21
CA GLU A 49 7.62 -6.63 5.18
C GLU A 49 8.94 -5.85 5.15
N VAL A 50 8.87 -4.54 4.96
CA VAL A 50 10.01 -3.63 5.03
C VAL A 50 9.80 -2.56 6.09
N ILE A 51 10.87 -2.18 6.79
CA ILE A 51 10.91 -1.01 7.66
C ILE A 51 11.81 0.03 7.00
N VAL A 52 11.23 1.15 6.61
CA VAL A 52 11.88 2.27 5.93
C VAL A 52 12.04 3.42 6.91
N SER A 53 13.20 4.07 6.90
CA SER A 53 13.50 5.20 7.76
C SER A 53 13.95 6.41 6.97
N ASN A 54 13.39 7.56 7.34
CA ASN A 54 13.88 8.87 6.91
C ASN A 54 14.38 9.60 8.17
N GLU A 55 15.56 9.18 8.64
CA GLU A 55 16.27 9.65 9.84
C GLU A 55 15.45 9.61 11.15
N LYS A 56 14.48 10.51 11.28
CA LYS A 56 13.63 10.71 12.45
C LYS A 56 12.39 9.83 12.47
N VAL A 57 11.90 9.40 11.29
CA VAL A 57 10.63 8.67 11.16
C VAL A 57 10.87 7.30 10.58
N LYS A 58 10.34 6.27 11.24
CA LYS A 58 10.33 4.89 10.75
C LYS A 58 8.90 4.51 10.36
N LYS A 59 8.74 3.91 9.19
CA LYS A 59 7.47 3.35 8.73
C LYS A 59 7.65 1.90 8.30
N ARG A 60 6.62 1.11 8.58
CA ARG A 60 6.55 -0.29 8.19
C ARG A 60 5.57 -0.42 7.03
N PHE A 61 5.98 -1.16 6.02
CA PHE A 61 5.15 -1.48 4.86
C PHE A 61 5.16 -2.97 4.62
N SER A 62 4.05 -3.50 4.13
CA SER A 62 3.91 -4.90 3.76
C SER A 62 3.28 -4.97 2.38
N PHE A 63 3.91 -5.68 1.46
CA PHE A 63 3.46 -5.80 0.07
C PHE A 63 4.03 -7.07 -0.58
N GLY A 64 3.32 -7.60 -1.58
CA GLY A 64 3.82 -8.64 -2.46
C GLY A 64 4.32 -8.06 -3.78
N LEU A 65 5.39 -8.63 -4.34
CA LEU A 65 5.81 -8.32 -5.71
C LEU A 65 5.30 -9.40 -6.67
N SER A 66 4.84 -9.00 -7.85
CA SER A 66 4.36 -9.94 -8.87
C SER A 66 5.51 -10.66 -9.57
N GLN A 67 6.65 -9.98 -9.71
CA GLN A 67 7.82 -10.43 -10.46
C GLN A 67 8.79 -11.29 -9.65
N TYR A 68 8.63 -11.34 -8.33
CA TYR A 68 9.59 -11.97 -7.42
C TYR A 68 8.87 -12.87 -6.42
N VAL A 69 9.47 -14.01 -6.09
CA VAL A 69 9.09 -14.74 -4.86
C VAL A 69 9.59 -13.95 -3.65
N CYS A 70 9.01 -14.19 -2.47
CA CYS A 70 9.28 -13.34 -1.32
C CYS A 70 10.77 -13.28 -0.97
N LYS A 71 11.46 -14.42 -1.02
CA LYS A 71 12.89 -14.51 -0.72
C LYS A 71 13.73 -13.59 -1.63
N ASP A 72 13.51 -13.67 -2.94
CA ASP A 72 14.21 -12.84 -3.94
C ASP A 72 13.88 -11.35 -3.74
N ALA A 73 12.63 -11.04 -3.36
CA ALA A 73 12.22 -9.66 -3.08
C ALA A 73 12.87 -9.08 -1.82
N VAL A 74 13.12 -9.90 -0.78
CA VAL A 74 13.88 -9.51 0.42
C VAL A 74 15.36 -9.27 0.08
N GLU A 75 15.94 -10.12 -0.76
CA GLU A 75 17.31 -9.96 -1.25
C GLU A 75 17.45 -8.70 -2.12
N LEU A 76 16.44 -8.40 -2.96
CA LEU A 76 16.39 -7.20 -3.79
C LEU A 76 16.20 -5.92 -2.97
N ILE A 77 15.36 -5.95 -1.92
CA ILE A 77 15.04 -4.80 -1.07
C ILE A 77 15.66 -5.06 0.31
N SER A 78 17.00 -5.08 0.35
CA SER A 78 17.78 -5.37 1.54
C SER A 78 18.00 -4.12 2.41
N ALA A 79 18.49 -4.33 3.63
CA ALA A 79 18.94 -3.23 4.47
C ALA A 79 19.99 -2.37 3.73
N GLY A 80 19.93 -1.04 3.91
CA GLY A 80 20.78 -0.06 3.22
C GLY A 80 20.22 0.45 1.88
N ASN A 81 19.18 -0.19 1.34
CA ASN A 81 18.57 0.26 0.08
C ASN A 81 17.73 1.52 0.28
N LEU A 82 17.86 2.48 -0.64
CA LEU A 82 16.96 3.62 -0.72
C LEU A 82 15.74 3.25 -1.57
N ILE A 83 14.55 3.29 -0.96
CA ILE A 83 13.29 3.05 -1.65
C ILE A 83 12.32 4.21 -1.49
N SER A 84 11.40 4.31 -2.44
CA SER A 84 10.21 5.16 -2.32
C SER A 84 8.97 4.30 -2.37
N VAL A 85 8.09 4.46 -1.38
CA VAL A 85 6.83 3.74 -1.26
C VAL A 85 5.69 4.73 -1.40
N SER A 86 4.88 4.57 -2.45
CA SER A 86 3.59 5.24 -2.59
C SER A 86 2.50 4.36 -2.01
N TYR A 87 1.64 4.94 -1.17
CA TYR A 87 0.61 4.20 -0.46
C TYR A 87 -0.61 5.05 -0.19
N GLU A 88 -1.77 4.41 -0.17
CA GLU A 88 -3.01 5.00 0.29
C GLU A 88 -3.17 4.78 1.78
N SER A 89 -3.60 5.82 2.48
CA SER A 89 -3.95 5.75 3.87
C SER A 89 -5.42 6.05 4.09
N PHE A 90 -6.13 5.14 4.76
CA PHE A 90 -7.46 5.43 5.27
C PHE A 90 -7.38 5.80 6.75
N LYS A 91 -7.61 7.08 7.07
CA LYS A 91 -7.49 7.65 8.43
C LYS A 91 -6.20 7.26 9.18
N GLY A 92 -5.08 7.09 8.48
CA GLY A 92 -3.78 6.74 9.10
C GLY A 92 -3.65 5.30 9.60
N ARG A 93 -4.67 4.44 9.47
CA ARG A 93 -4.68 3.07 10.04
C ARG A 93 -4.52 1.99 8.99
N PHE A 94 -5.21 2.12 7.87
CA PHE A 94 -5.08 1.17 6.76
C PHE A 94 -4.12 1.75 5.75
N VAL A 95 -3.08 1.00 5.42
CA VAL A 95 -2.04 1.38 4.47
C VAL A 95 -2.09 0.36 3.35
N THR A 96 -2.49 0.79 2.16
CA THR A 96 -2.42 -0.02 0.95
C THR A 96 -1.24 0.50 0.14
N VAL A 97 -0.25 -0.34 -0.13
CA VAL A 97 0.89 0.05 -0.96
C VAL A 97 0.45 0.02 -2.43
N ASN A 98 0.62 1.15 -3.11
CA ASN A 98 0.26 1.30 -4.52
C ASN A 98 1.47 1.13 -5.43
N GLN A 99 2.64 1.56 -4.98
CA GLN A 99 3.86 1.49 -5.78
C GLN A 99 5.08 1.43 -4.88
N VAL A 100 6.06 0.63 -5.28
CA VAL A 100 7.40 0.63 -4.68
C VAL A 100 8.41 0.92 -5.78
N SER A 101 9.27 1.91 -5.55
CA SER A 101 10.36 2.25 -6.46
C SER A 101 11.70 2.02 -5.79
N PHE A 102 12.59 1.33 -6.50
CA PHE A 102 13.96 1.05 -6.09
C PHE A 102 14.90 1.45 -7.23
N ASP A 103 15.94 2.22 -6.92
CA ASP A 103 16.91 2.71 -7.90
C ASP A 103 16.25 3.39 -9.14
N GLY A 104 15.22 4.21 -8.89
CA GLY A 104 14.45 4.89 -9.93
C GLY A 104 13.53 3.99 -10.77
N LYS A 105 13.46 2.68 -10.49
CA LYS A 105 12.60 1.72 -11.19
C LYS A 105 11.42 1.31 -10.33
N SER A 106 10.22 1.36 -10.92
CA SER A 106 9.00 0.85 -10.27
C SER A 106 8.98 -0.67 -10.29
N LEU A 107 8.73 -1.28 -9.14
CA LEU A 107 8.48 -2.70 -8.99
C LEU A 107 6.98 -2.96 -9.13
N SER A 108 6.61 -4.05 -9.81
CA SER A 108 5.20 -4.42 -9.97
C SER A 108 4.69 -5.16 -8.73
N LEU A 109 3.58 -4.67 -8.18
CA LEU A 109 2.96 -5.27 -7.01
C LEU A 109 2.09 -6.47 -7.41
N ARG A 110 1.95 -7.41 -6.48
CA ARG A 110 1.01 -8.53 -6.66
C ARG A 110 -0.41 -8.02 -6.40
N GLY A 111 -1.32 -8.27 -7.35
CA GLY A 111 -2.72 -7.85 -7.23
C GLY A 111 -3.08 -6.54 -7.94
N ASP A 112 -2.18 -5.94 -8.72
CA ASP A 112 -2.45 -4.78 -9.62
C ASP A 112 -3.35 -5.13 -10.83
N LYS A 113 -4.34 -6.03 -10.68
CA LYS A 113 -5.30 -6.39 -11.73
C LYS A 113 -6.72 -6.05 -11.34
#